data_AF-A0A1H4S4H8-F1
#
_entry.id   AF-A0A1H4S4H8-F1
#
_cell.length_a   1.000
_cell.length_b   1.000
_cell.length_c   1.000
_cell.angle_alpha   90.00
_cell.angle_beta   90.00
_cell.angle_gamma   90.00
#
_symmetry.space_group_name_H-M   'P 1'
#
loop_
_entity.id
_entity.type
_entity.pdbx_description
1 polymer ?
#
loop_
_entity_poly.entity_id
_entity_poly.type
_entity_poly.pdbx_seq_one_letter_code
_entity_poly.pdbx_strand_id
1 'polypeptide(L)'
;MGLAYLRSDADRAMDVGMGRVLVRETAGCGRDIALALRTAQGTSKMTAPYWMGRRFLGAAGRPLADDTPLSLSFRTPRQAARVRIRRNQSDLLILWQVFLKRFYELGVHYRLDQDIDTLDTIVDLGGNTGLAASYFTARYRPRALLTVEPIPQNLAVLRHNATLSGLDWKIEPAAVAGESGTAEFTVSAFWDTCTAVPAVADLRRTRPYRLENVLARPNVRVPAITVDELLTKHGIDHVDLLKVDVEGSEAEVFSQVQPWMEQVERIVLEVHDKYIDGEVVRATMRAAGFRQVPPRVPEPAGFNPVELYVKS
;
A
#
# COMPACT_ATOMS: atom_id res chain seq x y z
N MET A 1 13.67 7.14 23.83
CA MET A 1 13.08 6.04 23.04
C MET A 1 14.24 5.32 22.36
N GLY A 2 14.72 4.22 22.93
CA GLY A 2 15.99 3.59 22.54
C GLY A 2 15.87 2.72 21.28
N LEU A 3 17.01 2.18 20.80
CA LEU A 3 17.15 1.28 19.63
C LEU A 3 16.30 -0.01 19.68
N ALA A 4 15.51 -0.22 20.73
CA ALA A 4 14.74 -1.43 21.00
C ALA A 4 13.58 -1.70 20.01
N TYR A 5 13.11 -0.68 19.29
CA TYR A 5 12.08 -0.87 18.25
C TYR A 5 12.66 -1.37 16.91
N LEU A 6 14.00 -1.28 16.69
CA LEU A 6 14.65 -1.85 15.49
C LEU A 6 14.63 -3.38 15.49
N ARG A 7 14.47 -3.99 16.67
CA ARG A 7 14.25 -5.43 16.79
C ARG A 7 12.80 -5.75 16.41
N SER A 8 12.64 -6.48 15.33
CA SER A 8 11.35 -7.10 14.96
C SER A 8 10.92 -8.13 16.02
N ASP A 9 9.66 -8.56 15.98
CA ASP A 9 9.18 -9.62 16.88
C ASP A 9 9.93 -10.94 16.63
N ALA A 10 10.36 -11.21 15.40
CA ALA A 10 11.24 -12.33 15.06
C ALA A 10 12.64 -12.19 15.66
N ASP A 11 13.23 -10.99 15.61
CA ASP A 11 14.55 -10.73 16.24
C ASP A 11 14.50 -10.94 17.75
N ARG A 12 13.36 -10.65 18.39
CA ARG A 12 13.13 -10.89 19.82
C ARG A 12 12.97 -12.37 20.12
N ALA A 13 12.20 -13.09 19.30
CA ALA A 13 12.00 -14.53 19.42
C ALA A 13 13.32 -15.32 19.23
N MET A 14 14.22 -14.82 18.39
CA MET A 14 15.52 -15.43 18.10
C MET A 14 16.69 -14.86 18.92
N ASP A 15 16.41 -14.02 19.92
CA ASP A 15 17.39 -13.29 20.75
C ASP A 15 18.56 -12.65 19.96
N VAL A 16 18.24 -12.00 18.84
CA VAL A 16 19.25 -11.41 17.96
C VAL A 16 19.86 -10.18 18.64
N GLY A 17 21.16 -10.22 18.96
CA GLY A 17 21.92 -9.12 19.57
C GLY A 17 21.76 -7.75 18.87
N MET A 18 21.62 -6.68 19.64
CA MET A 18 21.34 -5.32 19.13
C MET A 18 22.41 -4.82 18.12
N GLY A 19 23.68 -5.19 18.31
CA GLY A 19 24.73 -4.85 17.35
C GLY A 19 24.52 -5.46 15.97
N ARG A 20 24.03 -6.70 15.90
CA ARG A 20 23.73 -7.39 14.64
C ARG A 20 22.53 -6.76 13.93
N VAL A 21 21.50 -6.39 14.69
CA VAL A 21 20.35 -5.63 14.18
C VAL A 21 20.82 -4.29 13.61
N LEU A 22 21.62 -3.52 14.36
CA LEU A 22 22.12 -2.22 13.90
C LEU A 22 22.93 -2.34 12.60
N VAL A 23 23.79 -3.35 12.46
CA VAL A 23 24.55 -3.61 11.23
C VAL A 23 23.62 -3.95 10.06
N ARG A 24 22.63 -4.84 10.27
CA ARG A 24 21.65 -5.22 9.24
C ARG A 24 20.87 -4.01 8.76
N GLU A 25 20.34 -3.24 9.70
CA GLU A 25 19.52 -2.05 9.45
C GLU A 25 20.35 -0.96 8.74
N THR A 26 21.59 -0.71 9.18
CA THR A 26 22.51 0.25 8.53
C THR A 26 22.86 -0.18 7.09
N ALA A 27 23.14 -1.46 6.86
CA ALA A 27 23.37 -1.99 5.52
C ALA A 27 22.10 -1.92 4.64
N GLY A 28 20.92 -2.11 5.23
CA GLY A 28 19.62 -1.87 4.58
C GLY A 28 19.47 -0.41 4.12
N CYS A 29 19.77 0.53 5.01
CA CYS A 29 19.76 1.97 4.72
C CYS A 29 20.68 2.32 3.54
N GLY A 30 21.94 1.85 3.56
CA GLY A 30 22.87 2.07 2.45
C GLY A 30 22.37 1.52 1.12
N ARG A 31 21.77 0.33 1.11
CA ARG A 31 21.15 -0.25 -0.10
C ARG A 31 19.99 0.57 -0.61
N ASP A 32 19.14 1.11 0.26
CA ASP A 32 17.99 1.92 -0.11
C ASP A 32 18.39 3.30 -0.63
N ILE A 33 19.43 3.93 -0.05
CA ILE A 33 20.04 5.16 -0.56
C ILE A 33 20.58 4.94 -1.98
N ALA A 34 21.33 3.85 -2.20
CA ALA A 34 21.86 3.51 -3.52
C ALA A 34 20.75 3.17 -4.53
N LEU A 35 19.64 2.58 -4.07
CA LEU A 35 18.47 2.31 -4.90
C LEU A 35 17.76 3.61 -5.30
N ALA A 36 17.52 4.52 -4.35
CA ALA A 36 16.97 5.85 -4.62
C ALA A 36 17.80 6.62 -5.65
N LEU A 37 19.14 6.57 -5.53
CA LEU A 37 20.03 7.27 -6.47
C LEU A 37 19.88 6.73 -7.90
N ARG A 38 19.69 5.41 -8.05
CA ARG A 38 19.51 4.75 -9.35
C ARG A 38 18.13 5.00 -9.95
N THR A 39 17.08 4.97 -9.14
CA THR A 39 15.70 5.09 -9.63
C THR A 39 15.26 6.54 -9.81
N ALA A 40 15.79 7.49 -9.05
CA ALA A 40 15.37 8.88 -9.13
C ALA A 40 15.81 9.60 -10.43
N GLN A 41 15.09 10.68 -10.75
CA GLN A 41 15.30 11.52 -11.94
C GLN A 41 15.54 12.99 -11.59
N GLY A 42 16.24 13.71 -12.48
CA GLY A 42 16.50 15.15 -12.34
C GLY A 42 17.07 15.52 -10.98
N THR A 43 16.52 16.57 -10.37
CA THR A 43 16.88 17.04 -9.02
C THR A 43 16.58 16.01 -7.93
N SER A 44 15.70 15.03 -8.19
CA SER A 44 15.39 13.95 -7.23
C SER A 44 16.56 12.99 -7.01
N LYS A 45 17.56 12.98 -7.89
CA LYS A 45 18.80 12.20 -7.68
C LYS A 45 19.55 12.60 -6.42
N MET A 46 19.41 13.84 -5.95
CA MET A 46 20.00 14.29 -4.69
C MET A 46 19.02 14.20 -3.53
N THR A 47 17.75 14.55 -3.75
CA THR A 47 16.77 14.63 -2.67
C THR A 47 16.27 13.25 -2.23
N ALA A 48 16.01 12.31 -3.14
CA ALA A 48 15.47 10.99 -2.79
C ALA A 48 16.43 10.18 -1.89
N PRO A 49 17.74 10.08 -2.17
CA PRO A 49 18.67 9.37 -1.27
C PRO A 49 18.73 9.99 0.13
N TYR A 50 18.74 11.32 0.22
CA TYR A 50 18.68 12.02 1.51
C TYR A 50 17.43 11.61 2.31
N TRP A 51 16.27 11.61 1.66
CA TRP A 51 15.02 11.24 2.32
C TRP A 51 14.93 9.75 2.68
N MET A 52 15.59 8.85 1.95
CA MET A 52 15.74 7.45 2.35
C MET A 52 16.61 7.31 3.61
N GLY A 53 17.69 8.06 3.71
CA GLY A 53 18.48 8.14 4.94
C GLY A 53 17.67 8.69 6.11
N ARG A 54 16.88 9.74 5.87
CA ARG A 54 15.99 10.33 6.89
C ARG A 54 14.86 9.40 7.33
N ARG A 55 14.28 8.62 6.42
CA ARG A 55 13.31 7.55 6.75
C ARG A 55 13.91 6.56 7.74
N PHE A 56 15.16 6.15 7.51
CA PHE A 56 15.87 5.24 8.40
C PHE A 56 16.17 5.88 9.76
N LEU A 57 16.68 7.11 9.79
CA LEU A 57 16.97 7.85 11.04
C LEU A 57 15.70 8.26 11.81
N GLY A 58 14.58 8.45 11.10
CA GLY A 58 13.28 8.74 11.70
C GLY A 58 12.70 7.51 12.37
N ALA A 59 12.78 6.35 11.71
CA ALA A 59 12.54 5.07 12.35
C ALA A 59 13.51 4.93 13.55
N ALA A 60 14.82 5.08 13.28
CA ALA A 60 15.99 5.40 14.13
C ALA A 60 15.77 5.83 15.61
N GLY A 61 14.88 6.80 15.78
CA GLY A 61 14.88 7.67 16.95
C GLY A 61 13.57 8.44 17.10
N ARG A 62 13.50 9.66 16.55
CA ARG A 62 12.28 10.46 16.55
C ARG A 62 11.64 10.40 15.16
N PRO A 63 10.43 9.84 15.05
CA PRO A 63 9.77 9.72 13.76
C PRO A 63 9.42 11.07 13.16
N LEU A 64 9.38 11.12 11.83
CA LEU A 64 8.99 12.32 11.09
C LEU A 64 7.47 12.42 11.05
N ALA A 65 6.95 13.57 11.44
CA ALA A 65 5.53 13.93 11.39
C ALA A 65 5.33 15.29 10.71
N ASP A 66 6.19 15.62 9.74
CA ASP A 66 6.16 16.86 8.98
C ASP A 66 5.28 16.70 7.74
N ASP A 67 4.16 17.43 7.68
CA ASP A 67 3.23 17.38 6.55
C ASP A 67 3.63 18.33 5.39
N THR A 68 4.81 18.97 5.46
CA THR A 68 5.32 19.82 4.38
C THR A 68 5.46 19.00 3.08
N PRO A 69 4.94 19.51 1.95
CA PRO A 69 5.05 18.83 0.67
C PRO A 69 6.50 18.62 0.19
N LEU A 70 6.71 17.49 -0.47
CA LEU A 70 7.95 17.10 -1.13
C LEU A 70 7.60 16.45 -2.47
N SER A 71 8.10 17.02 -3.56
CA SER A 71 7.94 16.45 -4.90
C SER A 71 9.19 15.68 -5.32
N LEU A 72 8.98 14.49 -5.87
CA LEU A 72 10.04 13.58 -6.32
C LEU A 72 9.67 13.00 -7.69
N SER A 73 10.68 12.56 -8.44
CA SER A 73 10.49 11.87 -9.71
C SER A 73 11.33 10.60 -9.79
N PHE A 74 10.71 9.53 -10.28
CA PHE A 74 11.28 8.18 -10.34
C PHE A 74 11.09 7.57 -11.72
N ARG A 75 12.07 6.79 -12.18
CA ARG A 75 11.97 5.94 -13.37
C ARG A 75 11.09 4.73 -13.08
N THR A 76 10.05 4.55 -13.87
CA THR A 76 9.44 3.23 -14.10
C THR A 76 9.96 2.66 -15.42
N PRO A 77 9.71 1.38 -15.73
CA PRO A 77 10.06 0.77 -17.01
C PRO A 77 9.58 1.53 -18.25
N ARG A 78 8.43 2.24 -18.17
CA ARG A 78 7.78 2.82 -19.36
C ARG A 78 7.86 4.34 -19.40
N GLN A 79 7.72 5.03 -18.26
CA GLN A 79 7.95 6.47 -18.18
C GLN A 79 8.35 6.91 -16.77
N ALA A 80 8.82 8.15 -16.63
CA ALA A 80 9.03 8.71 -15.31
C ALA A 80 7.67 9.00 -14.64
N ALA A 81 7.55 8.69 -13.35
CA ALA A 81 6.47 9.18 -12.51
C ALA A 81 6.95 10.42 -11.76
N ARG A 82 6.09 11.43 -11.64
CA ARG A 82 6.29 12.56 -10.74
C ARG A 82 5.23 12.47 -9.65
N VAL A 83 5.67 12.50 -8.40
CA VAL A 83 4.80 12.34 -7.24
C VAL A 83 5.08 13.42 -6.21
N ARG A 84 4.08 13.70 -5.38
CA ARG A 84 4.15 14.53 -4.19
C ARG A 84 3.80 13.67 -2.98
N ILE A 85 4.61 13.83 -1.95
CA ILE A 85 4.43 13.22 -0.64
C ILE A 85 4.52 14.30 0.44
N ARG A 86 4.09 13.96 1.65
CA ARG A 86 4.42 14.66 2.89
C ARG A 86 5.79 14.19 3.38
N ARG A 87 6.50 15.04 4.12
CA ARG A 87 7.79 14.71 4.76
C ARG A 87 7.61 13.90 6.05
N ASN A 88 6.57 13.08 6.10
CA ASN A 88 6.26 12.25 7.24
C ASN A 88 6.82 10.83 7.01
N GLN A 89 6.86 10.05 8.10
CA GLN A 89 7.45 8.71 8.05
C GLN A 89 6.62 7.73 7.22
N SER A 90 5.30 7.93 7.13
CA SER A 90 4.40 7.06 6.37
C SER A 90 4.66 7.16 4.88
N ASP A 91 4.50 8.36 4.32
CA ASP A 91 4.60 8.56 2.88
C ASP A 91 6.00 8.17 2.39
N LEU A 92 7.05 8.35 3.22
CA LEU A 92 8.40 7.88 2.91
C LEU A 92 8.53 6.35 2.85
N LEU A 93 7.81 5.60 3.69
CA LEU A 93 7.78 4.15 3.60
C LEU A 93 7.03 3.69 2.36
N ILE A 94 5.84 4.25 2.11
CA ILE A 94 5.03 3.88 0.95
C ILE A 94 5.77 4.22 -0.35
N LEU A 95 6.43 5.38 -0.40
CA LEU A 95 7.31 5.73 -1.52
C LEU A 95 8.42 4.69 -1.73
N TRP A 96 9.03 4.22 -0.65
CA TRP A 96 10.06 3.17 -0.72
C TRP A 96 9.49 1.84 -1.23
N GLN A 97 8.32 1.40 -0.75
CA GLN A 97 7.65 0.18 -1.22
C GLN A 97 7.30 0.28 -2.71
N VAL A 98 6.65 1.38 -3.11
CA VAL A 98 6.08 1.55 -4.44
C VAL A 98 7.14 1.88 -5.50
N PHE A 99 8.05 2.83 -5.25
CA PHE A 99 8.97 3.32 -6.28
C PHE A 99 10.36 2.72 -6.22
N LEU A 100 10.83 2.30 -5.04
CA LEU A 100 12.15 1.69 -4.90
C LEU A 100 12.05 0.16 -5.00
N LYS A 101 11.19 -0.46 -4.19
CA LYS A 101 10.99 -1.91 -4.21
C LYS A 101 10.01 -2.38 -5.29
N ARG A 102 9.23 -1.46 -5.87
CA ARG A 102 8.40 -1.71 -7.05
C ARG A 102 7.41 -2.85 -6.81
N PHE A 103 6.79 -2.93 -5.63
CA PHE A 103 5.91 -4.03 -5.23
C PHE A 103 4.79 -4.33 -6.24
N TYR A 104 4.35 -3.31 -6.97
CA TYR A 104 3.30 -3.42 -7.97
C TYR A 104 3.81 -3.67 -9.41
N GLU A 105 5.09 -4.00 -9.58
CA GLU A 105 5.68 -4.42 -10.87
C GLU A 105 5.53 -5.94 -11.04
N LEU A 106 4.40 -6.38 -11.59
CA LEU A 106 3.95 -7.78 -11.51
C LEU A 106 4.95 -8.77 -12.11
N GLY A 107 5.51 -8.47 -13.28
CA GLY A 107 6.51 -9.33 -13.94
C GLY A 107 7.84 -9.44 -13.19
N VAL A 108 8.14 -8.51 -12.28
CA VAL A 108 9.35 -8.55 -11.43
C VAL A 108 9.13 -9.43 -10.20
N HIS A 109 7.93 -9.40 -9.62
CA HIS A 109 7.65 -10.07 -8.36
C HIS A 109 6.94 -11.41 -8.50
N TYR A 110 6.27 -11.69 -9.62
CA TYR A 110 5.47 -12.90 -9.79
C TYR A 110 5.86 -13.67 -11.06
N ARG A 111 5.66 -14.99 -11.02
CA ARG A 111 5.92 -15.90 -12.14
C ARG A 111 4.70 -15.94 -13.07
N LEU A 112 4.55 -14.86 -13.83
CA LEU A 112 3.54 -14.77 -14.89
C LEU A 112 3.99 -15.50 -16.15
N ASP A 113 3.04 -16.11 -16.85
CA ASP A 113 3.27 -16.83 -18.11
C ASP A 113 3.59 -15.87 -19.27
N GLN A 114 3.14 -14.61 -19.17
CA GLN A 114 3.38 -13.55 -20.13
C GLN A 114 3.69 -12.23 -19.42
N ASP A 115 4.55 -11.42 -20.03
CA ASP A 115 4.84 -10.08 -19.53
C ASP A 115 3.65 -9.14 -19.74
N ILE A 116 3.28 -8.44 -18.69
CA ILE A 116 2.22 -7.43 -18.71
C ILE A 116 2.87 -6.07 -18.95
N ASP A 117 2.70 -5.52 -20.13
CA ASP A 117 3.19 -4.18 -20.48
C ASP A 117 2.13 -3.09 -20.28
N THR A 118 0.87 -3.39 -20.62
CA THR A 118 -0.28 -2.49 -20.48
C THR A 118 -1.45 -3.18 -19.77
N LEU A 119 -2.30 -2.37 -19.15
CA LEU A 119 -3.56 -2.77 -18.50
C LEU A 119 -4.58 -1.71 -18.88
N ASP A 120 -5.79 -2.04 -19.34
CA ASP A 120 -6.78 -1.06 -19.77
C ASP A 120 -7.51 -0.42 -18.59
N THR A 121 -8.07 -1.24 -17.68
CA THR A 121 -8.79 -0.76 -16.50
C THR A 121 -8.14 -1.21 -15.21
N ILE A 122 -7.80 -0.25 -14.35
CA ILE A 122 -7.24 -0.50 -13.01
C ILE A 122 -8.17 0.08 -11.96
N VAL A 123 -8.46 -0.71 -10.92
CA VAL A 123 -9.19 -0.28 -9.74
C VAL A 123 -8.28 -0.44 -8.51
N ASP A 124 -8.07 0.64 -7.76
CA ASP A 124 -7.19 0.73 -6.58
C ASP A 124 -8.03 0.97 -5.33
N LEU A 125 -8.24 -0.09 -4.54
CA LEU A 125 -8.93 -0.04 -3.26
C LEU A 125 -7.92 0.25 -2.15
N GLY A 126 -8.11 1.38 -1.45
CA GLY A 126 -7.15 1.91 -0.47
C GLY A 126 -6.05 2.76 -1.12
N GLY A 127 -6.46 3.78 -1.88
CA GLY A 127 -5.57 4.61 -2.69
C GLY A 127 -4.55 5.43 -1.89
N ASN A 128 -4.80 5.68 -0.60
CA ASN A 128 -3.96 6.47 0.28
C ASN A 128 -3.58 7.83 -0.36
N THR A 129 -2.31 8.16 -0.50
CA THR A 129 -1.84 9.39 -1.15
C THR A 129 -1.75 9.27 -2.68
N GLY A 130 -2.22 8.17 -3.27
CA GLY A 130 -2.21 7.93 -4.73
C GLY A 130 -0.84 7.50 -5.28
N LEU A 131 0.09 7.03 -4.44
CA LEU A 131 1.41 6.59 -4.90
C LEU A 131 1.33 5.32 -5.75
N ALA A 132 0.50 4.34 -5.35
CA ALA A 132 0.24 3.14 -6.13
C ALA A 132 -0.39 3.49 -7.49
N ALA A 133 -1.48 4.27 -7.50
CA ALA A 133 -2.10 4.81 -8.71
C ALA A 133 -1.12 5.57 -9.63
N SER A 134 -0.21 6.38 -9.06
CA SER A 134 0.85 7.07 -9.82
C SER A 134 1.80 6.08 -10.48
N TYR A 135 2.18 5.04 -9.75
CA TYR A 135 3.05 3.99 -10.27
C TYR A 135 2.36 3.18 -11.36
N PHE A 136 1.10 2.78 -11.16
CA PHE A 136 0.29 2.09 -12.17
C PHE A 136 0.17 2.92 -13.45
N THR A 137 -0.14 4.22 -13.33
CA THR A 137 -0.22 5.14 -14.46
C THR A 137 1.09 5.18 -15.25
N ALA A 138 2.22 5.31 -14.54
CA ALA A 138 3.53 5.39 -15.17
C ALA A 138 4.08 4.03 -15.67
N ARG A 139 3.69 2.90 -15.08
CA ARG A 139 4.19 1.57 -15.45
C ARG A 139 3.35 0.95 -16.56
N TYR A 140 2.02 0.97 -16.44
CA TYR A 140 1.10 0.20 -17.27
C TYR A 140 0.26 1.06 -18.23
N ARG A 141 0.27 2.40 -18.09
CA ARG A 141 -0.49 3.34 -18.94
C ARG A 141 -1.96 2.93 -19.15
N PRO A 142 -2.75 2.80 -18.08
CA PRO A 142 -4.13 2.44 -18.20
C PRO A 142 -4.96 3.49 -18.89
N ARG A 143 -6.00 3.03 -19.59
CA ARG A 143 -7.02 3.88 -20.18
C ARG A 143 -7.95 4.44 -19.11
N ALA A 144 -8.28 3.63 -18.11
CA ALA A 144 -9.10 4.01 -16.98
C ALA A 144 -8.45 3.61 -15.66
N LEU A 145 -8.46 4.54 -14.69
CA LEU A 145 -8.03 4.27 -13.33
C LEU A 145 -9.08 4.82 -12.35
N LEU A 146 -9.59 3.96 -11.49
CA LEU A 146 -10.44 4.32 -10.36
C LEU A 146 -9.67 4.04 -9.07
N THR A 147 -9.62 5.01 -8.17
CA THR A 147 -8.98 4.85 -6.85
C THR A 147 -9.95 5.27 -5.74
N VAL A 148 -9.94 4.51 -4.64
CA VAL A 148 -10.88 4.65 -3.52
C VAL A 148 -10.10 4.96 -2.26
N GLU A 149 -10.35 6.12 -1.64
CA GLU A 149 -9.67 6.55 -0.42
C GLU A 149 -10.62 7.30 0.51
N PRO A 150 -10.84 6.85 1.74
CA PRO A 150 -11.79 7.50 2.65
C PRO A 150 -11.23 8.74 3.36
N ILE A 151 -9.92 8.84 3.58
CA ILE A 151 -9.35 9.85 4.49
C ILE A 151 -9.16 11.20 3.79
N PRO A 152 -9.80 12.30 4.25
CA PRO A 152 -9.71 13.60 3.60
C PRO A 152 -8.28 14.14 3.43
N GLN A 153 -7.40 13.88 4.40
CA GLN A 153 -6.00 14.32 4.37
C GLN A 153 -5.22 13.58 3.27
N ASN A 154 -5.46 12.28 3.10
CA ASN A 154 -4.85 11.48 2.04
C ASN A 154 -5.42 11.89 0.67
N LEU A 155 -6.74 12.08 0.58
CA LEU A 155 -7.42 12.58 -0.62
C LEU A 155 -6.84 13.90 -1.14
N ALA A 156 -6.43 14.81 -0.26
CA ALA A 156 -5.81 16.07 -0.66
C ALA A 156 -4.48 15.86 -1.42
N VAL A 157 -3.65 14.93 -0.95
CA VAL A 157 -2.39 14.57 -1.63
C VAL A 157 -2.66 13.73 -2.88
N LEU A 158 -3.60 12.78 -2.79
CA LEU A 158 -4.02 11.92 -3.90
C LEU A 158 -4.48 12.74 -5.10
N ARG A 159 -5.37 13.73 -4.89
CA ARG A 159 -5.83 14.62 -5.98
C ARG A 159 -4.68 15.36 -6.64
N HIS A 160 -3.67 15.77 -5.88
CA HIS A 160 -2.48 16.40 -6.45
C HIS A 160 -1.67 15.42 -7.29
N ASN A 161 -1.49 14.18 -6.82
CA ASN A 161 -0.81 13.13 -7.57
C ASN A 161 -1.58 12.73 -8.84
N ALA A 162 -2.92 12.72 -8.80
CA ALA A 162 -3.75 12.53 -9.98
C ALA A 162 -3.43 13.58 -11.06
N THR A 163 -3.36 14.88 -10.69
CA THR A 163 -2.97 15.96 -11.61
C THR A 163 -1.56 15.75 -12.19
N LEU A 164 -0.60 15.31 -11.37
CA LEU A 164 0.78 15.06 -11.82
C LEU A 164 0.91 13.86 -12.75
N SER A 165 -0.02 12.90 -12.68
CA SER A 165 0.03 11.67 -13.46
C SER A 165 -0.27 11.87 -14.95
N GLY A 166 -1.04 12.93 -15.27
CA GLY A 166 -1.52 13.21 -16.64
C GLY A 166 -2.69 12.33 -17.09
N LEU A 167 -3.20 11.44 -16.23
CA LEU A 167 -4.41 10.64 -16.46
C LEU A 167 -5.55 11.17 -15.58
N ASP A 168 -6.76 11.25 -16.14
CA ASP A 168 -7.95 11.65 -15.39
C ASP A 168 -8.45 10.48 -14.54
N TRP A 169 -7.96 10.38 -13.31
CA TRP A 169 -8.38 9.34 -12.38
C TRP A 169 -9.78 9.61 -11.87
N LYS A 170 -10.62 8.57 -11.84
CA LYS A 170 -11.84 8.58 -11.04
C LYS A 170 -11.43 8.39 -9.57
N ILE A 171 -11.89 9.28 -8.68
CA ILE A 171 -11.54 9.26 -7.25
C ILE A 171 -12.82 9.15 -6.44
N GLU A 172 -12.95 8.04 -5.70
CA GLU A 172 -14.09 7.79 -4.81
C GLU A 172 -13.71 8.07 -3.35
N PRO A 173 -14.29 9.10 -2.70
CA PRO A 173 -14.02 9.44 -1.31
C PRO A 173 -14.83 8.55 -0.35
N ALA A 174 -14.63 7.24 -0.42
CA ALA A 174 -15.32 6.24 0.38
C ALA A 174 -14.36 5.16 0.88
N ALA A 175 -14.81 4.39 1.86
CA ALA A 175 -14.18 3.16 2.27
C ALA A 175 -14.80 1.97 1.54
N VAL A 176 -14.01 0.93 1.30
CA VAL A 176 -14.53 -0.34 0.79
C VAL A 176 -14.88 -1.24 1.96
N ALA A 177 -16.08 -1.80 1.96
CA ALA A 177 -16.57 -2.71 2.99
C ALA A 177 -17.42 -3.84 2.37
N GLY A 178 -17.79 -4.82 3.19
CA GLY A 178 -18.71 -5.89 2.76
C GLY A 178 -20.15 -5.42 2.55
N GLU A 179 -20.54 -4.31 3.20
CA GLU A 179 -21.87 -3.70 3.11
C GLU A 179 -21.77 -2.18 2.97
N SER A 180 -22.78 -1.59 2.33
CA SER A 180 -22.88 -0.15 2.12
C SER A 180 -23.39 0.57 3.37
N GLY A 181 -22.92 1.79 3.60
CA GLY A 181 -23.38 2.58 4.73
C GLY A 181 -22.34 3.58 5.21
N THR A 182 -22.09 3.59 6.53
CA THR A 182 -21.09 4.44 7.16
C THR A 182 -20.14 3.57 7.96
N ALA A 183 -18.84 3.67 7.67
CA ALA A 183 -17.79 3.01 8.43
C ALA A 183 -17.15 4.01 9.40
N GLU A 184 -16.87 3.58 10.64
CA GLU A 184 -16.09 4.34 11.59
C GLU A 184 -14.62 3.92 11.49
N PHE A 185 -13.75 4.85 11.10
CA PHE A 185 -12.31 4.61 10.99
C PHE A 185 -11.58 5.12 12.23
N THR A 186 -10.76 4.26 12.82
CA THR A 186 -9.71 4.70 13.75
C THR A 186 -8.46 5.05 12.96
N VAL A 187 -8.20 6.35 12.85
CA VAL A 187 -7.04 6.89 12.14
C VAL A 187 -5.84 6.89 13.09
N SER A 188 -4.79 6.11 12.78
CA SER A 188 -3.51 6.25 13.49
C SER A 188 -2.72 7.39 12.86
N ALA A 189 -2.21 8.35 13.65
CA ALA A 189 -1.39 9.44 13.11
C ALA A 189 0.01 8.96 12.68
N PHE A 190 0.41 7.76 13.06
CA PHE A 190 1.64 7.15 12.61
C PHE A 190 1.29 6.02 11.63
N TRP A 191 1.75 6.18 10.39
CA TRP A 191 1.47 5.38 9.17
C TRP A 191 0.41 5.89 8.21
N ASP A 192 -0.41 6.91 8.51
CA ASP A 192 -1.53 7.33 7.60
C ASP A 192 -2.37 6.11 7.12
N THR A 193 -2.28 5.02 7.87
CA THR A 193 -2.94 3.75 7.69
C THR A 193 -4.20 3.81 8.53
N CYS A 194 -5.34 3.57 7.91
CA CYS A 194 -6.63 3.61 8.57
C CYS A 194 -7.26 2.22 8.51
N THR A 195 -7.99 1.82 9.55
CA THR A 195 -8.73 0.56 9.57
C THR A 195 -10.17 0.87 9.94
N ALA A 196 -11.12 0.24 9.25
CA ALA A 196 -12.53 0.26 9.61
C ALA A 196 -12.88 -0.80 10.67
N VAL A 197 -11.95 -1.73 10.95
CA VAL A 197 -12.21 -2.89 11.80
C VAL A 197 -11.91 -2.57 13.28
N PRO A 198 -12.91 -2.55 14.18
CA PRO A 198 -12.71 -2.16 15.58
C PRO A 198 -11.69 -3.05 16.33
N ALA A 199 -11.68 -4.36 16.04
CA ALA A 199 -10.72 -5.28 16.64
C ALA A 199 -9.26 -4.97 16.25
N VAL A 200 -9.05 -4.44 15.04
CA VAL A 200 -7.73 -3.99 14.56
C VAL A 200 -7.32 -2.71 15.27
N ALA A 201 -8.25 -1.77 15.43
CA ALA A 201 -8.02 -0.56 16.21
C ALA A 201 -7.63 -0.89 17.66
N ASP A 202 -8.31 -1.86 18.29
CA ASP A 202 -8.02 -2.30 19.66
C ASP A 202 -6.69 -3.03 19.80
N LEU A 203 -6.33 -3.89 18.83
CA LEU A 203 -5.01 -4.53 18.80
C LEU A 203 -3.88 -3.50 18.64
N ARG A 204 -4.09 -2.42 17.88
CA ARG A 204 -3.13 -1.32 17.74
C ARG A 204 -2.91 -0.60 19.08
N ARG A 205 -3.97 -0.32 19.83
CA ARG A 205 -3.90 0.38 21.15
C ARG A 205 -3.18 -0.42 22.23
N THR A 206 -3.23 -1.75 22.18
CA THR A 206 -2.79 -2.63 23.28
C THR A 206 -1.32 -3.08 23.20
N ARG A 207 -0.57 -2.74 22.13
CA ARG A 207 0.86 -3.10 21.96
C ARG A 207 1.79 -1.94 22.36
N PRO A 208 2.41 -1.94 23.57
CA PRO A 208 3.10 -0.78 24.15
C PRO A 208 4.40 -0.33 23.45
N TYR A 209 4.88 -1.10 22.46
CA TYR A 209 6.11 -0.79 21.71
C TYR A 209 5.86 -0.38 20.25
N ARG A 210 4.60 -0.16 19.86
CA ARG A 210 4.26 0.38 18.54
C ARG A 210 4.24 1.90 18.56
N LEU A 211 4.89 2.47 17.55
CA LEU A 211 5.02 3.91 17.34
C LEU A 211 3.64 4.59 17.11
N GLU A 212 2.65 3.79 16.70
CA GLU A 212 1.21 4.10 16.56
C GLU A 212 0.56 4.66 17.83
N ASN A 213 1.06 4.33 19.03
CA ASN A 213 0.48 4.74 20.32
C ASN A 213 0.94 6.13 20.80
N VAL A 214 1.84 6.78 20.06
CA VAL A 214 2.40 8.09 20.45
C VAL A 214 1.57 9.26 19.89
N LEU A 215 0.76 9.03 18.85
CA LEU A 215 -0.02 10.08 18.16
C LEU A 215 -1.37 9.50 17.68
N ALA A 216 -2.41 9.57 18.50
CA ALA A 216 -3.77 9.20 18.10
C ALA A 216 -4.46 10.35 17.34
N ARG A 217 -5.15 10.07 16.21
CA ARG A 217 -6.07 11.03 15.57
C ARG A 217 -7.52 10.67 15.97
N PRO A 218 -8.46 11.64 15.95
CA PRO A 218 -9.87 11.34 16.22
C PRO A 218 -10.43 10.34 15.20
N ASN A 219 -11.37 9.50 15.64
CA ASN A 219 -12.12 8.64 14.74
C ASN A 219 -12.88 9.49 13.72
N VAL A 220 -12.92 9.03 12.47
CA VAL A 220 -13.64 9.70 11.39
C VAL A 220 -14.70 8.75 10.85
N ARG A 221 -15.93 9.23 10.69
CA ARG A 221 -16.99 8.52 9.99
C ARG A 221 -16.95 8.87 8.50
N VAL A 222 -16.90 7.85 7.66
CA VAL A 222 -16.80 8.00 6.20
C VAL A 222 -17.84 7.12 5.50
N PRO A 223 -18.30 7.50 4.30
CA PRO A 223 -19.15 6.62 3.50
C PRO A 223 -18.44 5.29 3.22
N ALA A 224 -19.19 4.19 3.28
CA ALA A 224 -18.74 2.86 2.89
C ALA A 224 -19.51 2.39 1.67
N ILE A 225 -18.81 1.74 0.74
CA ILE A 225 -19.34 1.24 -0.53
C ILE A 225 -18.84 -0.19 -0.78
N THR A 226 -19.69 -1.06 -1.34
CA THR A 226 -19.25 -2.39 -1.79
C THR A 226 -18.54 -2.30 -3.14
N VAL A 227 -17.79 -3.36 -3.50
CA VAL A 227 -17.11 -3.40 -4.81
C VAL A 227 -18.14 -3.45 -5.96
N ASP A 228 -19.25 -4.18 -5.82
CA ASP A 228 -20.32 -4.21 -6.84
C ASP A 228 -20.93 -2.82 -7.09
N GLU A 229 -21.28 -2.11 -6.01
CA GLU A 229 -21.82 -0.76 -6.12
C GLU A 229 -20.81 0.23 -6.72
N LEU A 230 -19.54 0.10 -6.35
CA LEU A 230 -18.45 0.91 -6.88
C LEU A 230 -18.32 0.72 -8.40
N LEU A 231 -18.26 -0.53 -8.87
CA LEU A 231 -18.13 -0.82 -10.30
C LEU A 231 -19.37 -0.35 -11.07
N THR A 232 -20.57 -0.60 -10.54
CA THR A 232 -21.83 -0.14 -11.13
C THR A 232 -21.91 1.38 -11.22
N LYS A 233 -21.58 2.09 -10.13
CA LYS A 233 -21.59 3.56 -10.06
C LYS A 233 -20.69 4.20 -11.12
N HIS A 234 -19.55 3.58 -11.40
CA HIS A 234 -18.56 4.11 -12.33
C HIS A 234 -18.68 3.53 -13.75
N GLY A 235 -19.67 2.66 -14.00
CA GLY A 235 -19.90 2.01 -15.29
C GLY A 235 -18.73 1.14 -15.73
N ILE A 236 -18.17 0.36 -14.81
CA ILE A 236 -17.02 -0.51 -15.04
C ILE A 236 -17.51 -1.96 -15.10
N ASP A 237 -17.45 -2.54 -16.30
CA ASP A 237 -17.91 -3.91 -16.53
C ASP A 237 -16.75 -4.92 -16.57
N HIS A 238 -15.51 -4.42 -16.61
CA HIS A 238 -14.28 -5.22 -16.69
C HIS A 238 -13.10 -4.51 -16.00
N VAL A 239 -12.29 -5.27 -15.26
CA VAL A 239 -11.12 -4.81 -14.52
C VAL A 239 -9.92 -5.73 -14.78
N ASP A 240 -8.92 -5.25 -15.50
CA ASP A 240 -7.68 -5.99 -15.76
C ASP A 240 -6.85 -6.24 -14.48
N LEU A 241 -6.87 -5.25 -13.57
CA LEU A 241 -6.16 -5.30 -12.30
C LEU A 241 -6.94 -4.57 -11.19
N LEU A 242 -7.32 -5.33 -10.17
CA LEU A 242 -7.83 -4.82 -8.90
C LEU A 242 -6.71 -4.89 -7.86
N LYS A 243 -6.28 -3.73 -7.33
CA LYS A 243 -5.41 -3.69 -6.15
C LYS A 243 -6.27 -3.53 -4.90
N VAL A 244 -5.99 -4.34 -3.88
CA VAL A 244 -6.72 -4.34 -2.61
C VAL A 244 -5.74 -4.24 -1.46
N ASP A 245 -5.84 -3.14 -0.72
CA ASP A 245 -5.09 -2.87 0.51
C ASP A 245 -5.98 -1.98 1.37
N VAL A 246 -6.87 -2.62 2.14
CA VAL A 246 -7.96 -1.96 2.88
C VAL A 246 -7.85 -2.18 4.38
N GLU A 247 -6.70 -2.67 4.84
CA GLU A 247 -6.24 -2.65 6.23
C GLU A 247 -7.21 -3.30 7.23
N GLY A 248 -7.70 -4.49 6.90
CA GLY A 248 -8.57 -5.32 7.73
C GLY A 248 -9.94 -5.58 7.11
N SER A 249 -10.45 -4.69 6.26
CA SER A 249 -11.75 -4.87 5.59
C SER A 249 -11.75 -6.01 4.57
N GLU A 250 -10.61 -6.65 4.31
CA GLU A 250 -10.53 -7.80 3.40
C GLU A 250 -11.42 -8.97 3.89
N ALA A 251 -11.54 -9.17 5.20
CA ALA A 251 -12.39 -10.23 5.75
C ALA A 251 -13.86 -10.08 5.36
N GLU A 252 -14.35 -8.85 5.29
CA GLU A 252 -15.74 -8.56 4.91
C GLU A 252 -15.90 -8.61 3.39
N VAL A 253 -14.98 -7.98 2.65
CA VAL A 253 -14.99 -7.92 1.17
C VAL A 253 -14.91 -9.31 0.55
N PHE A 254 -14.15 -10.23 1.15
CA PHE A 254 -13.97 -11.60 0.69
C PHE A 254 -14.64 -12.63 1.61
N SER A 255 -15.66 -12.23 2.39
CA SER A 255 -16.41 -13.14 3.26
C SER A 255 -17.14 -14.26 2.50
N GLN A 256 -17.48 -14.01 1.23
CA GLN A 256 -18.08 -14.95 0.30
C GLN A 256 -17.76 -14.55 -1.15
N VAL A 257 -18.06 -15.45 -2.10
CA VAL A 257 -17.95 -15.13 -3.54
C VAL A 257 -18.99 -14.08 -3.89
N GLN A 258 -18.57 -13.03 -4.58
CA GLN A 258 -19.41 -11.89 -4.96
C GLN A 258 -19.45 -11.71 -6.49
N PRO A 259 -20.53 -11.15 -7.06
CA PRO A 259 -20.68 -11.00 -8.52
C PRO A 259 -19.55 -10.22 -9.19
N TRP A 260 -19.08 -9.12 -8.59
CA TRP A 260 -17.95 -8.34 -9.12
C TRP A 260 -16.68 -9.16 -9.40
N MET A 261 -16.49 -10.28 -8.70
CA MET A 261 -15.32 -11.15 -8.88
C MET A 261 -15.27 -11.78 -10.28
N GLU A 262 -16.39 -11.85 -10.99
CA GLU A 262 -16.45 -12.30 -12.40
C GLU A 262 -15.91 -11.24 -13.37
N GLN A 263 -15.96 -9.96 -13.00
CA GLN A 263 -15.53 -8.82 -13.82
C GLN A 263 -14.03 -8.55 -13.73
N VAL A 264 -13.31 -9.23 -12.83
CA VAL A 264 -11.90 -8.94 -12.51
C VAL A 264 -10.98 -10.06 -13.03
N GLU A 265 -9.98 -9.69 -13.83
CA GLU A 265 -8.98 -10.66 -14.33
C GLU A 265 -7.88 -10.96 -13.31
N ARG A 266 -7.42 -9.94 -12.59
CA ARG A 266 -6.26 -10.05 -11.69
C ARG A 266 -6.50 -9.26 -10.42
N ILE A 267 -6.06 -9.83 -9.30
CA ILE A 267 -6.14 -9.19 -7.99
C ILE A 267 -4.74 -9.17 -7.37
N VAL A 268 -4.24 -7.97 -7.04
CA VAL A 268 -3.09 -7.82 -6.15
C VAL A 268 -3.61 -7.44 -4.78
N LEU A 269 -3.42 -8.33 -3.82
CA LEU A 269 -4.06 -8.25 -2.51
C LEU A 269 -3.01 -8.25 -1.41
N GLU A 270 -3.02 -7.24 -0.55
CA GLU A 270 -2.30 -7.28 0.73
C GLU A 270 -3.19 -7.94 1.79
N VAL A 271 -2.82 -9.15 2.20
CA VAL A 271 -3.60 -9.89 3.21
C VAL A 271 -3.10 -9.52 4.60
N HIS A 272 -3.97 -8.91 5.39
CA HIS A 272 -3.66 -8.47 6.73
C HIS A 272 -3.82 -9.59 7.77
N ASP A 273 -3.09 -10.70 7.64
CA ASP A 273 -3.18 -11.90 8.51
C ASP A 273 -3.01 -11.61 10.03
N LYS A 274 -2.36 -10.49 10.36
CA LYS A 274 -2.24 -9.99 11.74
C LYS A 274 -3.57 -9.51 12.35
N TYR A 275 -4.58 -9.31 11.52
CA TYR A 275 -5.86 -8.66 11.84
C TYR A 275 -7.07 -9.56 11.55
N ILE A 276 -6.94 -10.44 10.55
CA ILE A 276 -8.03 -11.28 10.06
C ILE A 276 -7.53 -12.71 9.83
N ASP A 277 -8.46 -13.66 9.68
CA ASP A 277 -8.14 -14.99 9.17
C ASP A 277 -8.01 -14.92 7.64
N GLY A 278 -6.78 -14.76 7.14
CA GLY A 278 -6.53 -14.69 5.70
C GLY A 278 -6.77 -16.00 4.97
N GLU A 279 -6.90 -17.15 5.65
CA GLU A 279 -7.26 -18.39 4.97
C GLU A 279 -8.70 -18.35 4.44
N VAL A 280 -9.60 -17.65 5.12
CA VAL A 280 -10.95 -17.40 4.63
C VAL A 280 -10.90 -16.61 3.31
N VAL A 281 -10.10 -15.55 3.27
CA VAL A 281 -9.92 -14.71 2.07
C VAL A 281 -9.37 -15.54 0.91
N ARG A 282 -8.32 -16.34 1.16
CA ARG A 282 -7.70 -17.23 0.17
C ARG A 282 -8.67 -18.31 -0.31
N ALA A 283 -9.49 -18.86 0.58
CA ALA A 283 -10.51 -19.86 0.25
C ALA A 283 -11.60 -19.28 -0.66
N THR A 284 -12.11 -18.09 -0.34
CA THR A 284 -13.07 -17.37 -1.19
C THR A 284 -12.50 -17.08 -2.57
N MET A 285 -11.24 -16.62 -2.64
CA MET A 285 -10.55 -16.37 -3.92
C MET A 285 -10.48 -17.63 -4.78
N ARG A 286 -10.13 -18.78 -4.19
CA ARG A 286 -10.12 -20.07 -4.91
C ARG A 286 -11.52 -20.47 -5.37
N ALA A 287 -12.54 -20.29 -4.52
CA ALA A 287 -13.93 -20.59 -4.87
C ALA A 287 -14.46 -19.70 -6.02
N ALA A 288 -13.99 -18.45 -6.10
CA ALA A 288 -14.31 -17.50 -7.17
C ALA A 288 -13.52 -17.74 -8.49
N GLY A 289 -12.73 -18.81 -8.56
CA GLY A 289 -11.97 -19.21 -9.74
C GLY A 289 -10.59 -18.56 -9.88
N PHE A 290 -10.08 -17.91 -8.84
CA PHE A 290 -8.74 -17.32 -8.88
C PHE A 290 -7.65 -18.31 -8.47
N ARG A 291 -6.57 -18.31 -9.25
CA ARG A 291 -5.31 -19.01 -8.95
C ARG A 291 -4.29 -18.02 -8.41
N GLN A 292 -3.65 -18.35 -7.29
CA GLN A 292 -2.50 -17.60 -6.80
C GLN A 292 -1.30 -17.81 -7.73
N VAL A 293 -0.64 -16.71 -8.11
CA VAL A 293 0.61 -16.72 -8.88
C VAL A 293 1.77 -16.74 -7.89
N PRO A 294 2.69 -17.73 -7.97
CA PRO A 294 3.78 -17.82 -7.03
C PRO A 294 4.75 -16.64 -7.17
N PRO A 295 5.26 -16.10 -6.05
CA PRO A 295 6.24 -15.03 -6.09
C PRO A 295 7.59 -15.55 -6.61
N ARG A 296 8.37 -14.66 -7.25
CA ARG A 296 9.73 -14.94 -7.74
C ARG A 296 10.75 -14.95 -6.60
N VAL A 297 10.50 -14.16 -5.55
CA VAL A 297 11.34 -14.06 -4.36
C VAL A 297 10.45 -14.31 -3.14
N PRO A 298 10.85 -15.16 -2.18
CA PRO A 298 10.11 -15.31 -0.94
C PRO A 298 10.02 -13.97 -0.21
N GLU A 299 8.84 -13.65 0.31
CA GLU A 299 8.67 -12.44 1.11
C GLU A 299 9.44 -12.53 2.44
N PRO A 300 9.95 -11.40 2.96
CA PRO A 300 10.57 -11.39 4.28
C PRO A 300 9.57 -11.77 5.38
N ALA A 301 9.99 -12.61 6.32
CA ALA A 301 9.16 -12.99 7.46
C ALA A 301 8.67 -11.76 8.26
N GLY A 302 7.37 -11.72 8.57
CA GLY A 302 6.74 -10.67 9.39
C GLY A 302 6.23 -9.44 8.62
N PHE A 303 6.28 -9.46 7.29
CA PHE A 303 5.58 -8.49 6.44
C PHE A 303 4.17 -9.02 6.08
N ASN A 304 3.20 -8.13 5.81
CA ASN A 304 1.89 -8.57 5.30
C ASN A 304 2.11 -9.13 3.89
N PRO A 305 1.65 -10.36 3.58
CA PRO A 305 1.88 -10.90 2.26
C PRO A 305 1.11 -10.11 1.20
N VAL A 306 1.83 -9.69 0.17
CA VAL A 306 1.24 -9.12 -1.05
C VAL A 306 1.19 -10.25 -2.06
N GLU A 307 -0.02 -10.51 -2.56
CA GLU A 307 -0.28 -11.70 -3.33
C GLU A 307 -0.93 -11.35 -4.66
N LEU A 308 -0.51 -12.03 -5.72
CA LEU A 308 -1.12 -11.91 -7.02
C LEU A 308 -2.01 -13.11 -7.29
N TYR A 309 -3.24 -12.83 -7.69
CA TYR A 309 -4.23 -13.79 -8.12
C TYR A 309 -4.64 -13.50 -9.57
N VAL A 310 -4.84 -14.54 -10.36
CA VAL A 310 -5.30 -14.45 -11.76
C VAL A 310 -6.52 -15.35 -11.95
N LYS A 311 -7.50 -14.89 -12.72
CA LYS A 311 -8.67 -15.69 -13.09
C LYS A 311 -8.20 -16.92 -13.88
N SER A 312 -8.69 -18.10 -13.51
CA SER A 312 -8.38 -19.36 -14.19
C SER A 312 -9.19 -19.54 -15.47
#